data_AF-A0A7J0D9L7-F1
#
_entry.id   AF-A0A7J0D9L7-F1
#
_cell.length_a   1.000
_cell.length_b   1.000
_cell.length_c   1.000
_cell.angle_alpha   90.00
_cell.angle_beta   90.00
_cell.angle_gamma   90.00
#
_symmetry.space_group_name_H-M   'P 1'
#
loop_
_entity.id
_entity.type
_entity.pdbx_description
1 polymer ?
#
loop_
_entity_poly.entity_id
_entity_poly.type
_entity_poly.pdbx_seq_one_letter_code
_entity_poly.pdbx_strand_id
1 'polypeptide(L)'
;MKGLLKAKPRSPAELIRHARDLLMYADRNTEPRESNRREKICELHKLILETRTTLYGDDQSETVAETCAQLAHEFFKGDLLLLFIMCLPKLDLGARQDVTQVVANLQKQRINSRLIASDYMEQNVDLVDNLVTG
;
A
#
# COMPACT_ATOMS: atom_id res chain seq x y z
N MET A 1 -3.26 -27.42 23.48
CA MET A 1 -2.96 -26.00 23.22
C MET A 1 -2.24 -25.91 21.88
N LYS A 2 -2.96 -25.58 20.79
CA LYS A 2 -2.32 -25.41 19.48
C LYS A 2 -1.70 -24.02 19.48
N GLY A 3 -0.39 -23.94 19.68
CA GLY A 3 0.35 -22.70 19.48
C GLY A 3 0.13 -22.27 18.03
N LEU A 4 -0.68 -21.23 17.86
CA LEU A 4 -0.88 -20.56 16.58
C LEU A 4 0.49 -19.94 16.27
N LEU A 5 1.25 -20.60 15.39
CA LEU A 5 2.51 -20.06 14.88
C LEU A 5 2.16 -18.70 14.27
N LYS A 6 2.44 -17.61 14.98
CA LYS A 6 2.31 -16.27 14.43
C LYS A 6 3.21 -16.26 13.20
N ALA A 7 2.63 -16.02 12.02
CA ALA A 7 3.38 -15.86 10.79
C ALA A 7 4.48 -14.82 11.04
N LYS A 8 5.70 -15.10 10.56
CA LYS A 8 6.80 -14.16 10.68
C LYS A 8 6.36 -12.82 10.09
N PRO A 9 6.51 -11.69 10.81
CA PRO A 9 6.15 -10.39 10.27
C PRO A 9 6.95 -10.16 8.98
N ARG A 10 6.24 -9.72 7.92
CA ARG A 10 6.86 -9.42 6.63
C ARG A 10 7.80 -8.23 6.79
N SER A 11 8.92 -8.25 6.08
CA SER A 11 9.72 -7.05 5.90
C SER A 11 8.94 -6.01 5.07
N PRO A 12 9.27 -4.70 5.19
CA PRO A 12 8.68 -3.65 4.36
C PRO A 12 8.72 -3.98 2.86
N ALA A 13 9.85 -4.46 2.35
CA ALA A 13 10.01 -4.82 0.95
C ALA A 13 9.09 -5.99 0.54
N GLU A 14 8.94 -7.02 1.37
CA GLU A 14 8.04 -8.14 1.09
C GLU A 14 6.57 -7.71 1.08
N LEU A 15 6.19 -6.83 2.00
CA LEU A 15 4.85 -6.29 2.11
C LEU A 15 4.50 -5.44 0.87
N ILE A 16 5.38 -4.52 0.47
CA ILE A 16 5.19 -3.68 -0.72
C ILE A 16 5.17 -4.52 -2.00
N ARG A 17 6.08 -5.49 -2.15
CA ARG A 17 6.09 -6.40 -3.30
C ARG A 17 4.78 -7.16 -3.41
N HIS A 18 4.27 -7.69 -2.29
CA HIS A 18 3.02 -8.42 -2.28
C HIS A 18 1.82 -7.50 -2.59
N ALA A 19 1.81 -6.27 -2.07
CA ALA A 19 0.81 -5.26 -2.44
C ALA A 19 0.78 -5.04 -3.95
N ARG A 20 1.95 -4.86 -4.56
CA ARG A 20 2.12 -4.61 -5.99
C ARG A 20 1.54 -5.74 -6.83
N ASP A 21 1.85 -6.99 -6.48
CA ASP A 21 1.35 -8.16 -7.20
C ASP A 21 -0.19 -8.23 -7.16
N LEU A 22 -0.79 -7.95 -6.00
CA LEU A 22 -2.25 -7.93 -5.83
C LEU A 22 -2.91 -6.75 -6.56
N LEU A 23 -2.30 -5.56 -6.53
CA LEU A 23 -2.78 -4.39 -7.25
C LEU A 23 -2.71 -4.60 -8.76
N MET A 24 -1.61 -5.16 -9.29
CA MET A 24 -1.50 -5.51 -10.71
C MET A 24 -2.55 -6.54 -11.12
N TYR A 25 -2.84 -7.52 -10.25
CA TYR A 25 -3.90 -8.49 -10.49
C TYR A 25 -5.28 -7.82 -10.51
N ALA A 26 -5.58 -6.97 -9.53
CA ALA A 26 -6.82 -6.19 -9.46
C ALA A 26 -6.95 -5.24 -10.66
N ASP A 27 -5.83 -4.72 -11.14
CA ASP A 27 -5.80 -3.83 -12.29
C ASP A 27 -6.22 -4.55 -13.57
N ARG A 28 -5.47 -5.60 -13.92
CA ARG A 28 -5.67 -6.38 -15.15
C ARG A 28 -7.00 -7.12 -15.21
N ASN A 29 -7.59 -7.44 -14.04
CA ASN A 29 -8.88 -8.12 -13.92
C ASN A 29 -9.01 -9.36 -14.83
N THR A 30 -7.96 -10.18 -14.89
CA THR A 30 -7.86 -11.33 -15.80
C THR A 30 -8.56 -12.59 -15.29
N GLU A 31 -9.11 -12.58 -14.08
CA GLU A 31 -9.70 -13.76 -13.47
C GLU A 31 -11.20 -13.87 -13.80
N PRO A 32 -11.61 -14.89 -14.57
CA PRO A 32 -13.02 -15.10 -14.88
C PRO A 32 -13.83 -15.59 -13.68
N ARG A 33 -13.21 -16.19 -12.65
CA ARG A 33 -13.91 -16.70 -11.46
C ARG A 33 -14.08 -15.62 -10.39
N GLU A 34 -15.32 -15.22 -10.17
CA GLU A 34 -15.68 -14.20 -9.17
C GLU A 34 -15.18 -14.55 -7.76
N SER A 35 -15.21 -15.84 -7.37
CA SER A 35 -14.73 -16.29 -6.05
C SER A 35 -13.25 -15.99 -5.82
N ASN A 36 -12.40 -16.27 -6.81
CA ASN A 36 -10.96 -16.04 -6.75
C ASN A 36 -10.66 -14.54 -6.72
N ARG A 37 -11.40 -13.77 -7.54
CA ARG A 37 -11.28 -12.30 -7.55
C ARG A 37 -11.62 -11.72 -6.17
N ARG A 38 -12.72 -12.16 -5.55
CA ARG A 38 -13.11 -11.71 -4.20
C ARG A 38 -12.07 -12.07 -3.15
N GLU A 39 -11.49 -13.27 -3.23
CA GLU A 39 -10.41 -13.68 -2.33
C GLU A 39 -9.18 -12.77 -2.45
N LYS A 40 -8.75 -12.46 -3.68
CA LYS A 40 -7.61 -11.57 -3.94
C LYS A 40 -7.84 -10.13 -3.51
N ILE A 41 -9.06 -9.61 -3.71
CA ILE A 41 -9.44 -8.28 -3.19
C ILE A 41 -9.46 -8.28 -1.66
N CYS A 42 -9.96 -9.34 -1.03
CA CYS A 42 -9.92 -9.48 0.43
C CYS A 42 -8.48 -9.54 0.96
N GLU A 43 -7.59 -10.24 0.25
CA GLU A 43 -6.16 -10.28 0.55
C GLU A 43 -5.52 -8.89 0.45
N LEU A 44 -5.86 -8.12 -0.59
CA LEU A 44 -5.40 -6.75 -0.77
C LEU A 44 -5.87 -5.84 0.37
N HIS A 45 -7.14 -5.95 0.80
CA HIS A 45 -7.66 -5.15 1.91
C HIS A 45 -6.91 -5.44 3.22
N LYS A 46 -6.61 -6.71 3.51
CA LYS A 46 -5.82 -7.08 4.69
C LYS A 46 -4.41 -6.48 4.62
N LEU A 47 -3.82 -6.45 3.43
CA LEU A 47 -2.47 -5.94 3.24
C LEU A 47 -2.42 -4.40 3.34
N ILE A 48 -3.43 -3.70 2.82
CA ILE A 48 -3.59 -2.25 3.01
C ILE A 48 -3.69 -1.93 4.51
N LEU A 49 -4.52 -2.69 5.24
CA LEU A 49 -4.66 -2.56 6.69
C LEU A 49 -3.35 -2.83 7.43
N GLU A 50 -2.63 -3.89 7.07
CA GLU A 50 -1.31 -4.23 7.62
C GLU A 50 -0.30 -3.11 7.40
N THR A 51 -0.31 -2.51 6.20
CA THR A 51 0.53 -1.35 5.85
C THR A 51 0.18 -0.15 6.73
N ARG A 52 -1.11 0.17 6.87
CA ARG A 52 -1.61 1.27 7.71
C ARG A 52 -1.19 1.07 9.16
N THR A 53 -1.42 -0.10 9.72
CA THR A 53 -1.03 -0.42 11.10
C THR A 53 0.49 -0.31 11.29
N THR A 54 1.29 -0.69 10.30
CA THR A 54 2.75 -0.53 10.37
C THR A 54 3.17 0.96 10.43
N LEU A 55 2.41 1.84 9.74
CA LEU A 55 2.70 3.28 9.66
C LEU A 55 2.17 4.11 10.83
N TYR A 56 1.15 3.63 11.53
CA TYR A 56 0.47 4.35 12.61
C TYR A 56 0.57 3.66 13.97
N GLY A 57 1.06 2.42 14.01
CA GLY A 57 1.03 1.58 15.19
C GLY A 57 -0.37 1.01 15.46
N ASP A 58 -0.46 0.22 16.51
CA ASP A 58 -1.71 -0.23 17.12
C ASP A 58 -1.62 -0.04 18.64
N ASP A 59 -2.66 -0.47 19.37
CA ASP A 59 -2.68 -0.39 20.84
C ASP A 59 -1.55 -1.18 21.52
N GLN A 60 -0.74 -1.94 20.77
CA GLN A 60 0.31 -2.82 21.27
C GLN A 60 1.72 -2.47 20.77
N SER A 61 1.86 -1.57 19.79
CA SER A 61 3.15 -1.30 19.15
C SER A 61 3.29 0.15 18.65
N GLU A 62 4.40 0.77 19.01
CA GLU A 62 4.79 2.10 18.50
C GLU A 62 5.43 1.98 17.12
N THR A 63 5.27 3.03 16.31
CA THR A 63 5.85 3.10 14.96
C THR A 63 7.36 3.23 15.02
N VAL A 64 8.07 2.39 14.27
CA VAL A 64 9.53 2.51 14.10
C VAL A 64 9.84 3.40 12.90
N ALA A 65 10.45 4.56 13.14
CA ALA A 65 10.74 5.55 12.09
C ALA A 65 11.53 4.97 10.90
N GLU A 66 12.48 4.08 11.16
CA GLU A 66 13.24 3.38 10.12
C GLU A 66 12.34 2.50 9.23
N THR A 67 11.39 1.78 9.82
CA THR A 67 10.42 0.97 9.09
C THR A 67 9.53 1.84 8.21
N CYS A 68 9.07 2.99 8.71
CA CYS A 68 8.28 3.94 7.92
C CYS A 68 9.07 4.50 6.73
N ALA A 69 10.35 4.83 6.93
CA ALA A 69 11.23 5.28 5.86
C ALA A 69 11.46 4.17 4.81
N GLN A 70 11.72 2.94 5.24
CA GLN A 70 11.87 1.81 4.32
C GLN A 70 10.58 1.53 3.52
N LEU A 71 9.42 1.59 4.18
CA LEU A 71 8.12 1.47 3.50
C LEU A 71 7.94 2.57 2.44
N ALA A 72 8.23 3.82 2.77
CA ALA A 72 8.15 4.92 1.82
C ALA A 72 9.07 4.70 0.62
N HIS A 73 10.32 4.31 0.87
CA HIS A 73 11.29 4.04 -0.19
C HIS A 73 10.80 2.96 -1.15
N GLU A 74 10.41 1.79 -0.64
CA GLU A 74 9.94 0.68 -1.45
C GLU A 74 8.61 1.00 -2.14
N PHE A 75 7.70 1.72 -1.48
CA PHE A 75 6.41 2.12 -2.03
C PHE A 75 6.56 3.00 -3.28
N PHE A 76 7.36 4.06 -3.22
CA PHE A 76 7.57 4.94 -4.36
C PHE A 76 8.43 4.29 -5.45
N LYS A 77 9.46 3.53 -5.07
CA LYS A 77 10.27 2.75 -6.02
C LYS A 77 9.45 1.69 -6.77
N GLY A 78 8.39 1.16 -6.15
CA GLY A 78 7.53 0.14 -6.73
C GLY A 78 6.35 0.64 -7.56
N ASP A 79 6.22 1.96 -7.75
CA ASP A 79 5.06 2.61 -8.39
C ASP A 79 3.71 2.30 -7.73
N LEU A 80 3.71 2.05 -6.41
CA LEU A 80 2.48 1.69 -5.73
C LEU A 80 1.48 2.85 -5.70
N LEU A 81 1.93 4.11 -5.70
CA LEU A 81 1.03 5.26 -5.73
C LEU A 81 0.13 5.21 -6.98
N LEU A 82 0.74 5.02 -8.16
CA LEU A 82 0.02 4.87 -9.43
C LEU A 82 -0.97 3.72 -9.38
N LEU A 83 -0.50 2.54 -8.96
CA LEU A 83 -1.32 1.34 -8.90
C LEU A 83 -2.50 1.47 -7.91
N PHE A 84 -2.29 2.14 -6.78
CA PHE A 84 -3.36 2.44 -5.84
C PHE A 84 -4.41 3.35 -6.46
N ILE A 85 -4.00 4.43 -7.14
CA ILE A 85 -4.92 5.36 -7.82
C ILE A 85 -5.77 4.61 -8.84
N MET A 86 -5.15 3.80 -9.71
CA MET A 86 -5.86 2.99 -10.69
C MET A 86 -6.82 1.97 -10.07
N CYS A 87 -6.48 1.44 -8.89
CA CYS A 87 -7.30 0.46 -8.18
C CYS A 87 -8.36 1.08 -7.26
N LEU A 88 -8.31 2.38 -6.93
CA LEU A 88 -9.25 3.04 -6.01
C LEU A 88 -10.72 2.73 -6.33
N PRO A 89 -11.19 2.80 -7.60
CA PRO A 89 -12.59 2.50 -7.93
C PRO A 89 -13.01 1.05 -7.63
N LYS A 90 -12.05 0.13 -7.50
CA LYS A 90 -12.27 -1.31 -7.28
C LYS A 90 -12.32 -1.69 -5.80
N LEU A 91 -11.91 -0.77 -4.92
CA LEU A 91 -11.88 -0.95 -3.47
C LEU A 91 -13.19 -0.50 -2.83
N ASP A 92 -13.52 -1.09 -1.68
CA ASP A 92 -14.61 -0.61 -0.83
C ASP A 92 -14.24 0.69 -0.09
N LEU A 93 -15.21 1.33 0.57
CA LEU A 93 -14.99 2.61 1.24
C LEU A 93 -13.93 2.51 2.35
N GLY A 94 -13.91 1.43 3.12
CA GLY A 94 -12.95 1.24 4.22
C GLY A 94 -11.52 1.14 3.69
N ALA A 95 -11.32 0.32 2.67
CA ALA A 95 -10.02 0.18 2.02
C ALA A 95 -9.55 1.50 1.37
N ARG A 96 -10.46 2.30 0.76
CA ARG A 96 -10.10 3.62 0.24
C ARG A 96 -9.66 4.60 1.33
N GLN A 97 -10.31 4.58 2.48
CA GLN A 97 -9.91 5.39 3.64
C GLN A 97 -8.52 4.97 4.13
N ASP A 98 -8.26 3.68 4.20
CA ASP A 98 -6.95 3.16 4.62
C ASP A 98 -5.85 3.52 3.62
N VAL A 99 -6.10 3.38 2.31
CA VAL A 99 -5.18 3.82 1.26
C VAL A 99 -4.88 5.31 1.40
N THR A 100 -5.90 6.14 1.66
CA THR A 100 -5.71 7.58 1.85
C THR A 100 -4.78 7.87 3.03
N GLN A 101 -4.96 7.17 4.16
CA GLN A 101 -4.09 7.33 5.32
C GLN A 101 -2.66 6.86 5.04
N VAL A 102 -2.50 5.71 4.40
CA VAL A 102 -1.18 5.18 3.98
C VAL A 102 -0.47 6.20 3.09
N VAL A 103 -1.11 6.65 2.01
CA VAL A 103 -0.52 7.63 1.08
C VAL A 103 -0.18 8.93 1.79
N ALA A 104 -1.08 9.47 2.61
CA ALA A 104 -0.85 10.72 3.33
C ALA A 104 0.33 10.64 4.33
N ASN A 105 0.56 9.48 4.93
CA ASN A 105 1.71 9.23 5.80
C ASN A 105 3.00 9.16 4.96
N LEU A 106 3.03 8.29 3.96
CA LEU A 106 4.21 8.03 3.14
C LEU A 106 4.68 9.27 2.38
N GLN A 107 3.75 10.12 1.91
CA GLN A 107 4.06 11.38 1.25
C GLN A 107 4.83 12.38 2.13
N LYS A 108 4.68 12.28 3.46
CA LYS A 108 5.36 13.16 4.42
C LYS A 108 6.68 12.58 4.93
N GLN A 109 7.00 11.33 4.59
CA GLN A 109 8.23 10.68 5.01
C GLN A 109 9.44 11.35 4.37
N ARG A 110 10.44 11.66 5.20
CA ARG A 110 11.72 12.21 4.74
C ARG A 110 12.80 11.15 4.83
N ILE A 111 13.51 10.93 3.73
CA ILE A 111 14.69 10.06 3.69
C ILE A 111 15.88 10.93 3.30
N ASN A 112 16.94 10.91 4.13
CA ASN A 112 18.11 11.77 3.95
C ASN A 112 17.72 13.27 3.78
N SER A 113 16.76 13.73 4.57
CA SER A 113 16.20 15.10 4.55
C SER A 113 15.47 15.49 3.25
N ARG A 114 15.15 14.55 2.37
CA ARG A 114 14.36 14.78 1.14
C ARG A 114 13.00 14.10 1.21
N LEU A 115 11.99 14.73 0.60
CA LEU A 115 10.67 14.14 0.42
C LEU A 115 10.69 13.28 -0.85
N ILE A 116 10.83 11.96 -0.71
CA ILE A 116 10.85 11.03 -1.85
C ILE A 116 9.59 11.16 -2.72
N ALA A 117 8.46 11.48 -2.09
CA ALA A 117 7.21 11.68 -2.80
C ALA A 117 7.28 12.83 -3.82
N SER A 118 8.05 13.89 -3.54
CA SER A 118 8.25 15.00 -4.49
C SER A 118 9.00 14.52 -5.71
N ASP A 119 10.14 13.87 -5.50
CA ASP A 119 10.98 13.31 -6.58
C ASP A 119 10.18 12.31 -7.44
N TYR A 120 9.30 11.52 -6.81
CA TYR A 120 8.42 10.59 -7.50
C TYR A 120 7.36 11.30 -8.35
N MET A 121 6.67 12.32 -7.80
CA MET A 121 5.64 13.06 -8.52
C MET A 121 6.23 13.84 -9.71
N GLU A 122 7.44 14.38 -9.57
CA GLU A 122 8.14 15.07 -10.67
C GLU A 122 8.44 14.14 -11.86
N GLN A 123 8.60 12.83 -11.61
CA GLN A 123 8.85 11.83 -12.65
C GLN A 123 7.57 11.25 -13.25
N ASN A 124 6.41 11.49 -12.62
CA ASN A 124 5.12 10.88 -12.96
C ASN A 124 4.02 11.96 -12.99
N VAL A 125 4.21 12.96 -13.85
CA VAL A 125 3.36 14.17 -13.90
C VAL A 125 1.89 13.89 -14.25
N ASP A 126 1.63 12.81 -14.97
CA ASP A 126 0.30 12.31 -15.35
C ASP A 126 -0.51 11.78 -14.15
N LEU A 127 0.15 11.46 -13.03
CA LEU A 127 -0.53 11.04 -11.80
C LEU A 127 -1.49 12.09 -11.26
N VAL A 128 -1.11 13.36 -11.36
CA VAL A 128 -1.93 14.46 -10.86
C VAL A 128 -3.20 14.55 -11.68
N ASP A 129 -3.10 14.39 -13.01
CA ASP A 129 -4.26 14.39 -13.89
C ASP A 129 -5.21 13.23 -13.59
N ASN A 130 -4.66 12.04 -13.33
CA ASN A 130 -5.44 10.87 -12.93
C ASN A 130 -6.19 11.10 -11.60
N LEU A 131 -5.51 11.70 -10.60
CA LEU A 131 -6.13 12.02 -9.31
C LEU A 131 -7.23 13.08 -9.40
N VAL A 132 -7.05 14.10 -10.24
CA VAL A 132 -8.02 15.19 -10.41
C VAL A 132 -9.27 14.72 -11.15
N THR A 133 -9.12 13.76 -12.06
CA THR A 133 -10.23 13.25 -12.88
C THR A 133 -11.20 12.37 -12.08
N GLY A 134 -10.73 11.72 -11.00
CA GLY A 134 -11.54 10.88 -10.10
C GLY A 134 -11.74 9.47 -10.62
#